data_AF-A0A3D2FUK4-F1
#
_entry.id   AF-A0A3D2FUK4-F1
#
_cell.length_a   1.000
_cell.length_b   1.000
_cell.length_c   1.000
_cell.angle_alpha   90.00
_cell.angle_beta   90.00
_cell.angle_gamma   90.00
#
_symmetry.space_group_name_H-M   'P 1'
#
loop_
_entity.id
_entity.type
_entity.pdbx_description
1 polymer ?
#
loop_
_entity_poly.entity_id
_entity_poly.type
_entity_poly.pdbx_seq_one_letter_code
_entity_poly.pdbx_strand_id
1 'polypeptide(L)'
;RFSYRADRTADTPEQTPPMTSKHVGIKLQRGGSVRLETPGGGGYGDPLQRDMEAVVSDVRLGYISETAARDHYGVAIASDGSADVDATTALRADMRTASGDA
;
A
#
# COMPACT_ATOMS: atom_id res chain seq x y z
N ARG A 1 9.45 -7.47 -3.90
CA ARG A 1 10.27 -8.58 -3.34
C ARG A 1 9.87 -9.92 -3.96
N PHE A 2 10.82 -10.86 -4.09
CA PHE A 2 10.55 -12.24 -4.47
C PHE A 2 11.04 -13.19 -3.37
N SER A 3 10.18 -14.08 -2.88
CA SER A 3 10.56 -15.13 -1.93
C SER A 3 9.78 -16.43 -2.19
N TYR A 4 10.29 -17.55 -1.70
CA TYR A 4 9.63 -18.84 -1.82
C TYR A 4 9.95 -19.77 -0.65
N ARG A 5 9.06 -20.74 -0.41
CA ARG A 5 9.30 -21.89 0.45
C ARG A 5 9.19 -23.17 -0.39
N ALA A 6 10.20 -24.02 -0.33
CA ALA A 6 10.30 -25.19 -1.21
C ALA A 6 9.19 -26.23 -0.98
N ASP A 7 8.72 -26.36 0.27
CA ASP A 7 7.65 -27.27 0.68
C ASP A 7 6.88 -26.72 1.91
N ARG A 8 5.97 -27.53 2.46
CA ARG A 8 5.10 -27.15 3.60
C ARG A 8 5.72 -27.46 4.97
N THR A 9 6.91 -28.03 5.04
CA THR A 9 7.53 -28.43 6.30
C THR A 9 7.81 -27.18 7.14
N ALA A 10 7.48 -27.22 8.42
CA ALA A 10 7.62 -26.07 9.32
C ALA A 10 9.08 -25.58 9.40
N ASP A 11 10.03 -26.51 9.27
CA ASP A 11 11.47 -26.23 9.34
C ASP A 11 12.06 -25.72 8.02
N THR A 12 11.31 -25.75 6.90
CA THR A 12 11.79 -25.24 5.62
C THR A 12 11.72 -23.71 5.64
N PRO A 13 12.88 -23.00 5.62
CA PRO A 13 12.88 -21.55 5.71
C PRO A 13 12.36 -20.90 4.42
N GLU A 14 11.85 -19.67 4.55
CA GLU A 14 11.62 -18.81 3.40
C GLU A 14 12.98 -18.40 2.80
N GLN A 15 13.11 -18.52 1.48
CA GLN A 15 14.31 -18.15 0.73
C GLN A 15 14.05 -16.89 -0.09
N THR A 16 15.02 -15.96 -0.07
CA THR A 16 15.01 -14.73 -0.88
C THR A 16 16.28 -14.72 -1.74
N PRO A 17 16.25 -15.27 -2.97
CA PRO A 17 17.43 -15.30 -3.83
C PRO A 17 17.82 -13.88 -4.30
N PRO A 18 19.08 -13.67 -4.73
CA PRO A 18 19.53 -12.36 -5.22
C PRO A 18 18.72 -11.93 -6.44
N MET A 19 18.31 -10.66 -6.52
CA MET A 19 17.51 -10.13 -7.61
C MET A 19 18.35 -9.96 -8.89
N THR A 20 18.32 -10.96 -9.77
CA THR A 20 18.86 -10.90 -11.13
C THR A 20 17.78 -10.49 -12.13
N SER A 21 18.13 -10.33 -13.42
CA SER A 21 17.17 -9.97 -14.47
C SER A 21 16.03 -11.00 -14.65
N LYS A 22 16.29 -12.30 -14.38
CA LYS A 22 15.31 -13.38 -14.42
C LYS A 22 15.75 -14.56 -13.56
N HIS A 23 14.84 -15.08 -12.74
CA HIS A 23 15.01 -16.37 -12.07
C HIS A 23 14.39 -17.49 -12.89
N VAL A 24 15.12 -18.59 -13.06
CA VAL A 24 14.67 -19.82 -13.70
C VAL A 24 15.10 -21.02 -12.86
N GLY A 25 14.38 -22.14 -12.95
CA GLY A 25 14.79 -23.40 -12.34
C GLY A 25 14.55 -23.54 -10.83
N ILE A 26 13.74 -22.67 -10.21
CA ILE A 26 13.34 -22.84 -8.80
C ILE A 26 12.42 -24.06 -8.70
N LYS A 27 12.88 -25.09 -7.98
CA LYS A 27 12.12 -26.32 -7.76
C LYS A 27 11.22 -26.17 -6.53
N LEU A 28 9.91 -26.33 -6.75
CA LEU A 28 8.91 -26.40 -5.69
C LEU A 28 8.40 -27.83 -5.57
N GLN A 29 8.28 -28.30 -4.34
CA GLN A 29 7.57 -29.53 -4.04
C GLN A 29 6.09 -29.22 -3.79
N ARG A 30 5.26 -30.27 -3.77
CA ARG A 30 3.85 -30.14 -3.42
C ARG A 30 3.72 -29.47 -2.05
N GLY A 31 2.93 -28.39 -2.00
CA GLY A 31 2.69 -27.62 -0.77
C GLY A 31 3.72 -26.53 -0.49
N GLY A 32 4.72 -26.33 -1.36
CA GLY A 32 5.55 -25.12 -1.35
C GLY A 32 4.74 -23.86 -1.71
N SER A 33 5.34 -22.69 -1.47
CA SER A 33 4.70 -21.39 -1.72
C SER A 33 5.67 -20.41 -2.37
N VAL A 34 5.11 -19.43 -3.08
CA VAL A 34 5.86 -18.35 -3.72
C VAL A 34 5.17 -17.04 -3.37
N ARG A 35 5.95 -16.02 -3.02
CA ARG A 35 5.49 -14.64 -2.81
C ARG A 35 6.19 -13.73 -3.83
N LEU A 36 5.38 -13.15 -4.70
CA LEU A 36 5.79 -12.08 -5.60
C LEU A 36 5.15 -10.78 -5.12
N GLU A 37 5.99 -9.79 -4.87
CA GLU A 37 5.57 -8.41 -4.68
C GLU A 37 6.14 -7.62 -5.86
N THR A 38 5.24 -7.18 -6.72
CA THR A 38 5.53 -6.33 -7.86
C THR A 38 5.53 -4.86 -7.43
N PRO A 39 6.38 -4.01 -8.04
CA PRO A 39 6.24 -2.57 -7.85
C PRO A 39 4.88 -2.11 -8.38
N GLY A 40 4.29 -1.12 -7.69
CA GLY A 40 3.14 -0.38 -8.22
C GLY A 40 3.57 0.66 -9.27
N GLY A 41 2.58 1.38 -9.82
CA GLY A 41 2.84 2.57 -10.62
C GLY A 41 3.27 3.77 -9.76
N GLY A 42 3.83 4.80 -10.39
CA GLY A 42 4.08 6.09 -9.74
C GLY A 42 2.82 6.94 -9.64
N GLY A 43 2.76 7.83 -8.63
CA GLY A 43 1.67 8.80 -8.48
C GLY A 43 1.83 10.02 -9.40
N TYR A 44 0.74 10.78 -9.59
CA TYR A 44 0.73 12.02 -10.36
C TYR A 44 -0.03 13.11 -9.60
N GLY A 45 0.53 14.33 -9.57
CA GLY A 45 -0.06 15.51 -8.92
C GLY A 45 0.14 15.56 -7.40
N ASP A 46 -0.42 16.59 -6.78
CA ASP A 46 -0.45 16.76 -5.32
C ASP A 46 -1.48 15.78 -4.69
N PRO A 47 -1.06 14.86 -3.80
CA PRO A 47 -1.97 13.97 -3.09
C PRO A 47 -3.09 14.70 -2.32
N LEU A 48 -2.84 15.90 -1.80
CA LEU A 48 -3.84 16.68 -1.05
C LEU A 48 -4.93 17.28 -1.93
N GLN A 49 -4.76 17.24 -3.25
CA GLN A 49 -5.76 17.67 -4.24
C GLN A 49 -6.61 16.50 -4.75
N ARG A 50 -6.29 15.25 -4.39
CA ARG A 50 -7.12 14.11 -4.78
C ARG A 50 -8.52 14.24 -4.15
N ASP A 51 -9.54 13.92 -4.93
CA ASP A 51 -10.92 13.90 -4.44
C ASP A 51 -11.06 12.95 -3.24
N MET A 52 -11.72 13.40 -2.17
CA MET A 52 -11.78 12.63 -0.92
C MET A 52 -12.66 11.39 -1.07
N GLU A 53 -13.72 11.45 -1.87
CA GLU A 53 -14.59 10.29 -2.14
C GLU A 53 -13.86 9.21 -2.94
N ALA A 54 -12.99 9.62 -3.88
CA ALA A 54 -12.09 8.70 -4.55
C ALA A 54 -11.14 7.98 -3.57
N VAL A 55 -10.59 8.71 -2.58
CA VAL A 55 -9.72 8.13 -1.54
C VAL A 55 -10.49 7.18 -0.63
N VAL A 56 -11.71 7.53 -0.21
CA VAL A 56 -12.61 6.62 0.54
C VAL A 56 -12.87 5.35 -0.26
N SER A 57 -13.10 5.47 -1.56
CA SER A 57 -13.28 4.30 -2.43
C SER A 57 -12.00 3.44 -2.51
N ASP A 58 -10.82 4.05 -2.55
CA ASP A 58 -9.55 3.32 -2.55
C ASP A 58 -9.34 2.53 -1.25
N VAL A 59 -9.74 3.09 -0.10
CA VAL A 59 -9.76 2.39 1.20
C VAL A 59 -10.73 1.22 1.17
N ARG A 60 -11.97 1.46 0.72
CA ARG A 60 -13.01 0.43 0.64
C ARG A 60 -12.63 -0.73 -0.28
N LEU A 61 -11.90 -0.45 -1.36
CA LEU A 61 -11.38 -1.45 -2.29
C LEU A 61 -10.12 -2.16 -1.78
N GLY A 62 -9.56 -1.72 -0.65
CA GLY A 62 -8.34 -2.28 -0.07
C GLY A 62 -7.07 -1.93 -0.84
N TYR A 63 -7.10 -0.90 -1.69
CA TYR A 63 -5.91 -0.42 -2.39
C TYR A 63 -4.97 0.33 -1.45
N ILE A 64 -5.53 1.02 -0.46
CA ILE A 64 -4.80 1.71 0.60
C ILE A 64 -5.46 1.44 1.96
N SER A 65 -4.72 1.64 3.05
CA SER A 65 -5.26 1.62 4.41
C SER A 65 -5.85 2.97 4.80
N GLU A 66 -6.68 3.01 5.84
CA GLU A 66 -7.17 4.26 6.45
C GLU A 66 -6.01 5.15 6.92
N THR A 67 -4.95 4.54 7.48
CA THR A 67 -3.73 5.27 7.84
C THR A 67 -3.06 5.91 6.63
N ALA A 68 -2.97 5.20 5.51
CA ALA A 68 -2.41 5.75 4.27
C ALA A 68 -3.31 6.86 3.67
N ALA A 69 -4.63 6.74 3.78
CA ALA A 69 -5.56 7.80 3.39
C ALA A 69 -5.31 9.09 4.18
N ARG A 70 -5.12 8.96 5.50
CA ARG A 70 -4.81 10.08 6.39
C ARG A 70 -3.43 10.68 6.11
N ASP A 71 -2.38 9.86 6.12
CA ASP A 71 -0.99 10.33 6.14
C ASP A 71 -0.51 10.81 4.77
N HIS A 72 -1.07 10.30 3.68
CA HIS A 72 -0.65 10.68 2.32
C HIS A 72 -1.63 11.58 1.61
N TYR A 73 -2.94 11.42 1.83
CA TYR A 73 -3.98 12.20 1.13
C TYR A 73 -4.68 13.22 2.03
N GLY A 74 -4.37 13.23 3.32
CA GLY A 74 -5.02 14.10 4.31
C GLY A 74 -6.51 13.79 4.50
N VAL A 75 -6.95 12.57 4.17
CA VAL A 75 -8.38 12.18 4.23
C VAL A 75 -8.65 11.37 5.49
N ALA A 76 -9.61 11.82 6.28
CA ALA A 76 -10.12 11.09 7.44
C ALA A 76 -11.36 10.28 7.04
N ILE A 77 -11.41 9.03 7.49
CA ILE A 77 -12.53 8.12 7.26
C ILE A 77 -13.41 8.13 8.52
N ALA A 78 -14.69 8.44 8.35
CA ALA A 78 -15.68 8.42 9.41
C ALA A 78 -16.04 6.99 9.83
N SER A 79 -16.67 6.82 10.98
CA SER A 79 -17.04 5.51 11.53
C SER A 79 -18.02 4.71 10.65
N ASP A 80 -18.76 5.37 9.77
CA ASP A 80 -19.67 4.75 8.80
C ASP A 80 -18.99 4.42 7.46
N GLY A 81 -17.68 4.70 7.34
CA GLY A 81 -16.88 4.46 6.14
C GLY A 81 -16.97 5.57 5.09
N SER A 82 -17.64 6.70 5.37
CA SER A 82 -17.64 7.89 4.51
C SER A 82 -16.44 8.81 4.78
N ALA A 83 -16.27 9.86 3.98
CA ALA A 83 -15.30 10.90 4.28
C ALA A 83 -15.77 11.76 5.47
N ASP A 84 -14.91 11.93 6.48
CA ASP A 84 -15.09 12.99 7.48
C ASP A 84 -14.59 14.30 6.86
N VAL A 85 -15.52 15.11 6.35
CA VAL A 85 -15.23 16.34 5.60
C VAL A 85 -14.50 17.37 6.46
N ASP A 86 -14.91 17.55 7.71
CA ASP A 86 -14.35 18.55 8.61
C ASP A 86 -12.93 18.16 9.02
N ALA A 87 -12.74 16.89 9.44
CA ALA A 87 -11.43 16.39 9.79
C ALA A 87 -10.47 16.37 8.58
N THR A 88 -10.97 16.01 7.39
CA THR A 88 -10.18 16.04 6.14
C THR A 88 -9.73 17.45 5.79
N THR A 89 -10.62 18.44 5.93
CA THR A 89 -10.29 19.84 5.67
C THR A 89 -9.21 20.34 6.62
N ALA A 90 -9.34 20.05 7.92
CA ALA A 90 -8.34 20.40 8.93
C ALA A 90 -6.99 19.73 8.65
N LEU A 91 -6.98 18.42 8.37
CA LEU A 91 -5.75 17.68 8.08
C LEU A 91 -5.01 18.25 6.87
N ARG A 92 -5.72 18.56 5.78
CA ARG A 92 -5.11 19.13 4.59
C ARG A 92 -4.57 20.54 4.83
N ALA A 93 -5.23 21.35 5.65
CA ALA A 93 -4.73 22.67 6.04
C ALA A 93 -3.43 22.56 6.87
N ASP A 94 -3.40 21.65 7.84
CA ASP A 94 -2.23 21.39 8.68
C ASP A 94 -1.05 20.88 7.84
N MET A 95 -1.29 19.90 6.96
CA MET A 95 -0.26 19.33 6.09
C MET A 95 0.32 20.36 5.11
N ARG A 96 -0.51 21.27 4.57
CA ARG A 96 -0.04 22.34 3.68
C ARG A 96 0.83 23.35 4.43
N THR A 97 0.46 23.67 5.67
CA THR A 97 1.26 24.53 6.55
C THR A 97 2.61 23.88 6.89
N ALA A 98 2.61 22.57 7.16
CA ALA A 98 3.83 21.81 7.48
C ALA A 98 4.80 21.69 6.29
N SER A 99 4.28 21.66 5.06
CA SER A 99 5.09 21.61 3.83
C SER A 99 5.70 22.95 3.42
N GLY A 100 5.32 24.06 4.07
CA GLY A 100 5.84 25.40 3.75
C GLY A 100 5.24 26.04 2.50
N ASP A 101 4.18 25.46 1.93
CA ASP A 101 3.45 25.97 0.75
C ASP A 101 2.38 27.02 1.12
N ALA A 102 2.69 27.88 2.09
CA ALA A 102 1.81 28.98 2.52
C ALA A 102 1.89 30.20 1.59
#